data_AF-A0A069QU55-F1
#
_entry.id   AF-A0A069QU55-F1
#
_cell.length_a   1.000
_cell.length_b   1.000
_cell.length_c   1.000
_cell.angle_alpha   90.00
_cell.angle_beta   90.00
_cell.angle_gamma   90.00
#
_symmetry.space_group_name_H-M   'P 1'
#
loop_
_entity.id
_entity.type
_entity.pdbx_description
1 polymer ?
#
loop_
_entity_poly.entity_id
_entity_poly.type
_entity_poly.pdbx_seq_one_letter_code
_entity_poly.pdbx_strand_id
1 'polypeptide(L)'
;MQLTTIMINRRFLVSALMLFGLLVHAYSARLIPLDFMNSRYRTSPLSLTDGERPMLPFFSGETHTQLYTVYFVGRTEKERNFWDVYNKEGFWKGKDKDRIEPYARSIERHIKVNAKQYNVFVIALNKSMIKMTTTDDFSPDTNAVYKTYLQTNGEWTEVDSFDIQRTPKNTSAYLMSLLDKTNKNDSPFLGDSLVANPNFSSQVNTSCAEGVGECVLVKLKTNYNQLFSSGASAVLNIDATHKLQFKTYHKKDDVEIHTKVYALLSANNQVSDSILCYEYYNNANSLSCCELLYYMDIKQAKLWTVWLNYDVESATAEEANVYTIDLKTNRFRREDNRNVQSKDKQRPTGNDH
;
A
#
# COMPACT_ATOMS: atom_id res chain seq x y z
N MET A 1 51.64 -26.92 -40.21
CA MET A 1 50.61 -26.35 -39.32
C MET A 1 51.31 -25.95 -38.03
N GLN A 2 51.77 -24.69 -37.93
CA GLN A 2 52.50 -24.21 -36.76
C GLN A 2 51.50 -23.97 -35.62
N LEU A 3 51.60 -24.78 -34.56
CA LEU A 3 50.94 -24.47 -33.28
C LEU A 3 51.71 -23.34 -32.62
N THR A 4 51.10 -22.15 -32.59
CA THR A 4 51.51 -21.07 -31.70
C THR A 4 51.17 -21.44 -30.27
N THR A 5 52.18 -21.85 -29.51
CA THR A 5 52.09 -22.08 -28.07
C THR A 5 51.94 -20.72 -27.37
N ILE A 6 50.74 -20.42 -26.88
CA ILE A 6 50.49 -19.21 -26.08
C ILE A 6 51.11 -19.45 -24.70
N MET A 7 52.28 -18.85 -24.43
CA MET A 7 52.83 -18.79 -23.08
C MET A 7 52.05 -17.78 -22.24
N ILE A 8 51.07 -18.25 -21.49
CA ILE A 8 50.37 -17.42 -20.51
C ILE A 8 51.29 -17.27 -19.28
N ASN A 9 51.71 -16.04 -19.01
CA ASN A 9 52.54 -15.73 -17.85
C ASN A 9 51.82 -16.12 -16.56
N ARG A 10 52.43 -17.02 -15.78
CA ARG A 10 51.87 -17.61 -14.57
C ARG A 10 51.41 -16.56 -13.54
N ARG A 11 52.05 -15.38 -13.49
CA ARG A 11 51.63 -14.26 -12.63
C ARG A 11 50.31 -13.66 -13.07
N PHE A 12 50.09 -13.50 -14.38
CA PHE A 12 48.82 -12.99 -14.92
C PHE A 12 47.68 -13.99 -14.73
N LEU A 13 47.94 -15.30 -14.83
CA LEU A 13 46.93 -16.33 -14.54
C LEU A 13 46.50 -16.30 -13.07
N VAL A 14 47.45 -16.17 -12.13
CA VAL A 14 47.16 -16.08 -10.70
C VAL A 14 46.42 -14.78 -10.36
N SER A 15 46.83 -13.65 -10.93
CA SER A 15 46.12 -12.38 -10.76
C SER A 15 44.71 -12.41 -11.36
N ALA A 16 44.53 -13.04 -12.53
CA ALA A 16 43.22 -13.21 -13.15
C ALA A 16 42.30 -14.13 -12.33
N LEU A 17 42.83 -15.23 -11.76
CA LEU A 17 42.08 -16.12 -10.88
C LEU A 17 41.70 -15.44 -9.55
N MET A 18 42.57 -14.60 -8.99
CA MET A 18 42.26 -13.79 -7.80
C MET A 18 41.18 -12.74 -8.10
N LEU A 19 41.27 -12.06 -9.26
CA LEU A 19 40.23 -11.14 -9.73
C LEU A 19 38.90 -11.86 -10.00
N PHE A 20 38.94 -13.06 -10.58
CA PHE A 20 37.76 -13.88 -10.81
C PHE A 20 37.17 -14.37 -9.48
N GLY A 21 37.99 -14.73 -8.50
CA GLY A 21 37.54 -15.08 -7.15
C GLY A 21 36.90 -13.91 -6.40
N LEU A 22 37.45 -12.70 -6.55
CA LEU A 22 36.87 -11.46 -6.02
C LEU A 22 35.59 -11.07 -6.74
N LEU A 23 35.54 -11.24 -8.07
CA LEU A 23 34.34 -11.00 -8.88
C LEU A 23 33.24 -12.00 -8.54
N VAL A 24 33.56 -13.29 -8.39
CA VAL A 24 32.59 -14.32 -7.98
C VAL A 24 32.11 -14.06 -6.55
N HIS A 25 32.98 -13.70 -5.60
CA HIS A 25 32.53 -13.28 -4.25
C HIS A 25 31.67 -12.01 -4.30
N ALA A 26 32.02 -11.02 -5.13
CA ALA A 26 31.23 -9.80 -5.30
C ALA A 26 29.89 -10.06 -6.03
N TYR A 27 29.83 -11.07 -6.89
CA TYR A 27 28.60 -11.50 -7.58
C TYR A 27 27.73 -12.38 -6.69
N SER A 28 28.31 -13.25 -5.86
CA SER A 28 27.59 -14.06 -4.86
C SER A 28 27.10 -13.22 -3.68
N ALA A 29 27.80 -12.14 -3.34
CA ALA A 29 27.35 -11.13 -2.38
C ALA A 29 26.31 -10.16 -2.99
N ARG A 30 26.20 -10.10 -4.32
CA ARG A 30 25.10 -9.41 -5.00
C ARG A 30 23.89 -10.35 -5.12
N LEU A 31 22.98 -10.15 -4.16
CA LEU A 31 21.52 -10.30 -4.30
C LEU A 31 20.99 -11.74 -4.23
N ILE A 32 21.22 -12.42 -3.10
CA ILE A 32 20.08 -13.12 -2.50
C ILE A 32 19.23 -12.00 -1.90
N PRO A 33 17.99 -11.76 -2.38
CA PRO A 33 17.12 -10.78 -1.76
C PRO A 33 16.99 -11.11 -0.28
N LEU A 34 17.21 -10.10 0.57
CA LEU A 34 17.19 -10.24 2.02
C LEU A 34 15.79 -10.66 2.45
N ASP A 35 15.61 -11.95 2.72
CA ASP A 35 14.35 -12.48 3.24
C ASP A 35 14.44 -12.65 4.76
N PHE A 36 13.86 -11.69 5.47
CA PHE A 36 13.80 -11.68 6.93
C PHE A 36 12.99 -12.86 7.52
N MET A 37 12.15 -13.53 6.73
CA MET A 37 11.36 -14.68 7.16
C MET A 37 12.11 -16.01 7.00
N ASN A 38 13.32 -16.01 6.44
CA ASN A 38 14.12 -17.22 6.30
C ASN A 38 14.53 -17.77 7.67
N SER A 39 14.08 -19.00 7.96
CA SER A 39 14.30 -19.64 9.26
C SER A 39 15.76 -19.85 9.62
N ARG A 40 16.69 -19.86 8.66
CA ARG A 40 18.14 -20.00 8.91
C ARG A 40 18.74 -18.79 9.64
N TYR A 41 18.12 -17.62 9.54
CA TYR A 41 18.59 -16.39 10.17
C TYR A 41 17.87 -16.09 11.49
N ARG A 42 16.87 -16.89 11.87
CA ARG A 42 16.11 -16.68 13.09
C ARG A 42 16.95 -17.08 14.31
N THR A 43 17.07 -16.17 15.27
CA THR A 43 17.86 -16.36 16.50
C THR A 43 17.01 -16.55 17.74
N SER A 44 15.70 -16.27 17.67
CA SER A 44 14.78 -16.47 18.79
C SER A 44 13.53 -17.28 18.42
N PRO A 45 12.89 -17.97 19.37
CA PRO A 45 11.51 -18.43 19.21
C PRO A 45 10.53 -17.24 19.10
N LEU A 46 9.27 -17.54 18.75
CA LEU A 46 8.22 -16.54 18.66
C LEU A 46 7.76 -16.22 20.08
N SER A 47 7.70 -14.92 20.37
CA SER A 47 7.26 -14.37 21.66
C SER A 47 6.21 -13.28 21.43
N LEU A 48 5.83 -12.57 22.49
CA LEU A 48 4.93 -11.42 22.46
C LEU A 48 5.62 -10.21 23.08
N THR A 49 5.38 -9.01 22.53
CA THR A 49 5.87 -7.77 23.14
C THR A 49 5.28 -7.60 24.54
N ASP A 50 6.07 -7.06 25.46
CA ASP A 50 5.65 -6.81 26.84
C ASP A 50 5.36 -5.32 27.06
N GLY A 51 4.42 -5.01 27.97
CA GLY A 51 4.09 -3.63 28.37
C GLY A 51 3.34 -2.79 27.34
N GLU A 52 2.96 -3.36 26.19
CA GLU A 52 2.28 -2.66 25.10
C GLU A 52 0.84 -3.18 24.88
N ARG A 53 -0.07 -2.27 24.48
CA ARG A 53 -1.41 -2.63 23.98
C ARG A 53 -1.63 -2.04 22.58
N PRO A 54 -1.92 -2.87 21.56
CA PRO A 54 -1.98 -4.34 21.59
C PRO A 54 -0.59 -5.00 21.66
N MET A 55 -0.52 -6.19 22.27
CA MET A 55 0.69 -7.02 22.25
C MET A 55 0.91 -7.60 20.85
N LEU A 56 2.17 -7.64 20.41
CA LEU A 56 2.53 -8.10 19.08
C LEU A 56 3.35 -9.40 19.14
N PRO A 57 2.96 -10.44 18.38
CA PRO A 57 3.83 -11.57 18.13
C PRO A 57 5.09 -11.12 17.40
N PHE A 58 6.24 -11.62 17.82
CA PHE A 58 7.51 -11.28 17.18
C PHE A 58 8.57 -12.38 17.28
N PHE A 59 9.59 -12.31 16.44
CA PHE A 59 10.85 -13.04 16.63
C PHE A 59 12.04 -12.20 16.18
N SER A 60 13.22 -12.50 16.71
CA SER A 60 14.48 -11.87 16.32
C SER A 60 15.28 -12.75 15.37
N GLY A 61 16.07 -12.10 14.54
CA GLY A 61 16.98 -12.75 13.62
C GLY A 61 18.23 -11.92 13.35
N GLU A 62 19.19 -12.58 12.69
CA GLU A 62 20.51 -12.07 12.43
C GLU A 62 21.01 -12.58 11.09
N THR A 63 21.38 -11.64 10.22
CA THR A 63 22.07 -11.95 8.97
C THR A 63 23.55 -11.58 9.09
N HIS A 64 24.33 -11.77 8.03
CA HIS A 64 25.74 -11.35 8.03
C HIS A 64 25.91 -9.82 8.23
N THR A 65 24.89 -9.01 7.89
CA THR A 65 24.94 -7.54 7.89
C THR A 65 23.99 -6.89 8.88
N GLN A 66 22.95 -7.59 9.36
CA GLN A 66 21.89 -6.95 10.13
C GLN A 66 21.48 -7.77 11.35
N LEU A 67 21.12 -7.05 12.42
CA LEU A 67 20.27 -7.55 13.49
C LEU A 67 18.85 -7.04 13.22
N TYR A 68 17.84 -7.89 13.42
CA TYR A 68 16.46 -7.49 13.13
C TYR A 68 15.43 -8.19 14.02
N THR A 69 14.26 -7.58 14.11
CA THR A 69 13.08 -8.16 14.74
C THR A 69 11.90 -8.09 13.79
N VAL A 70 11.21 -9.22 13.62
CA VAL A 70 10.01 -9.35 12.79
C VAL A 70 8.79 -9.29 13.69
N TYR A 71 7.84 -8.42 13.36
CA TYR A 71 6.59 -8.21 14.10
C TYR A 71 5.38 -8.57 13.25
N PHE A 72 4.38 -9.17 13.88
CA PHE A 72 3.11 -9.52 13.26
C PHE A 72 1.99 -8.65 13.82
N VAL A 73 1.48 -7.72 13.01
CA VAL A 73 0.42 -6.79 13.40
C VAL A 73 -0.91 -7.26 12.81
N GLY A 74 -1.89 -7.57 13.66
CA GLY A 74 -3.23 -7.98 13.21
C GLY A 74 -3.90 -6.91 12.36
N ARG A 75 -4.46 -7.32 11.20
CA ARG A 75 -5.12 -6.41 10.26
C ARG A 75 -6.39 -5.80 10.83
N THR A 76 -7.18 -6.56 11.59
CA THR A 76 -8.35 -6.03 12.30
C THR A 76 -8.09 -5.90 13.79
N GLU A 77 -8.94 -5.11 14.46
CA GLU A 77 -8.93 -4.97 15.91
C GLU A 77 -9.12 -6.33 16.62
N LYS A 78 -9.91 -7.24 16.04
CA LYS A 78 -10.11 -8.57 16.59
C LYS A 78 -8.80 -9.36 16.66
N GLU A 79 -7.99 -9.36 15.60
CA GLU A 79 -6.71 -10.07 15.62
C GLU A 79 -5.68 -9.38 16.52
N ARG A 80 -5.74 -8.06 16.67
CA ARG A 80 -4.87 -7.34 17.62
C ARG A 80 -5.25 -7.66 19.07
N ASN A 81 -6.54 -7.64 19.39
CA ASN A 81 -7.06 -7.94 20.73
C ASN A 81 -6.95 -9.44 21.08
N PHE A 82 -6.78 -10.32 20.10
CA PHE A 82 -6.57 -11.75 20.35
C PHE A 82 -5.35 -12.02 21.24
N TRP A 83 -4.30 -11.21 21.12
CA TRP A 83 -3.05 -11.36 21.88
C TRP A 83 -3.05 -10.67 23.25
N ASP A 84 -4.09 -9.88 23.55
CA ASP A 84 -4.20 -9.17 24.82
C ASP A 84 -4.39 -10.14 25.99
N VAL A 85 -3.52 -10.04 27.00
CA VAL A 85 -3.57 -10.82 28.24
C VAL A 85 -4.84 -10.62 29.05
N TYR A 86 -5.59 -9.53 28.81
CA TYR A 86 -6.87 -9.25 29.45
C TYR A 86 -8.08 -9.73 28.64
N ASN A 87 -7.87 -10.19 27.39
CA ASN A 87 -8.94 -10.76 26.58
C ASN A 87 -9.28 -12.19 27.02
N LYS A 88 -10.43 -12.34 27.70
CA LYS A 88 -10.92 -13.62 28.23
C LYS A 88 -11.29 -14.65 27.16
N GLU A 89 -11.42 -14.23 25.90
CA GLU A 89 -11.72 -15.08 24.74
C GLU A 89 -10.53 -15.21 23.78
N GLY A 90 -9.41 -14.55 24.09
CA GLY A 90 -8.22 -14.50 23.26
C GLY A 90 -7.26 -15.68 23.47
N PHE A 91 -6.03 -15.50 22.98
CA PHE A 91 -4.95 -16.47 23.09
C PHE A 91 -4.74 -16.95 24.53
N TRP A 92 -4.87 -16.06 25.51
CA TRP A 92 -4.56 -16.34 26.91
C TRP A 92 -5.66 -17.07 27.68
N LYS A 93 -6.79 -17.40 27.04
CA LYS A 93 -7.85 -18.18 27.68
C LYS A 93 -7.31 -19.52 28.20
N GLY A 94 -7.39 -19.69 29.53
CA GLY A 94 -6.93 -20.89 30.24
C GLY A 94 -5.41 -21.08 30.26
N LYS A 95 -4.63 -20.02 30.01
CA LYS A 95 -3.15 -20.06 30.02
C LYS A 95 -2.58 -19.19 31.14
N ASP A 96 -1.37 -19.54 31.56
CA ASP A 96 -0.58 -18.72 32.48
C ASP A 96 0.03 -17.54 31.72
N LYS A 97 -0.54 -16.35 31.89
CA LYS A 97 -0.11 -15.13 31.19
C LYS A 97 1.24 -14.60 31.65
N ASP A 98 1.74 -15.07 32.79
CA ASP A 98 3.03 -14.62 33.35
C ASP A 98 4.20 -15.45 32.78
N ARG A 99 3.92 -16.46 31.93
CA ARG A 99 4.93 -17.36 31.32
C ARG A 99 4.69 -17.53 29.82
N ILE A 100 5.42 -16.80 28.99
CA ILE A 100 5.25 -16.82 27.52
C ILE A 100 5.98 -18.01 26.88
N GLU A 101 7.13 -18.42 27.42
CA GLU A 101 8.07 -19.38 26.80
C GLU A 101 7.43 -20.74 26.46
N PRO A 102 6.58 -21.35 27.31
CA PRO A 102 5.93 -22.62 27.00
C PRO A 102 5.00 -22.55 25.78
N TYR A 103 4.55 -21.35 25.42
CA TYR A 103 3.55 -21.14 24.38
C TYR A 103 4.13 -20.74 23.02
N ALA A 104 5.46 -20.63 22.88
CA ALA A 104 6.11 -20.23 21.63
C ALA A 104 5.65 -21.05 20.40
N ARG A 105 5.55 -22.38 20.53
CA ARG A 105 5.05 -23.25 19.44
C ARG A 105 3.59 -23.00 19.07
N SER A 106 2.76 -22.67 20.06
CA SER A 106 1.34 -22.38 19.87
C SER A 106 1.16 -21.03 19.18
N ILE A 107 1.95 -20.01 19.56
CA ILE A 107 2.00 -18.71 18.88
C ILE A 107 2.40 -18.92 17.41
N GLU A 108 3.48 -19.67 17.17
CA GLU A 108 3.96 -19.94 15.81
C GLU A 108 2.94 -20.69 14.96
N ARG A 109 2.28 -21.71 15.51
CA ARG A 109 1.21 -22.42 14.79
C ARG A 109 0.07 -21.47 14.44
N HIS A 110 -0.36 -20.60 15.36
CA HIS A 110 -1.43 -19.65 15.10
C HIS A 110 -1.05 -18.67 13.98
N ILE A 111 0.15 -18.08 14.04
CA ILE A 111 0.62 -17.15 13.00
C ILE A 111 0.72 -17.83 11.63
N LYS A 112 1.26 -19.05 11.56
CA LYS A 112 1.34 -19.80 10.28
C LYS A 112 -0.03 -20.07 9.67
N VAL A 113 -0.99 -20.51 10.49
CA VAL A 113 -2.37 -20.79 10.02
C VAL A 113 -3.07 -19.51 9.56
N ASN A 114 -2.83 -18.40 10.25
CA ASN A 114 -3.54 -17.14 10.04
C ASN A 114 -2.69 -16.08 9.32
N ALA A 115 -1.64 -16.46 8.59
CA ALA A 115 -0.65 -15.52 8.05
C ALA A 115 -1.25 -14.37 7.23
N LYS A 116 -2.34 -14.63 6.50
CA LYS A 116 -3.07 -13.62 5.69
C LYS A 116 -3.77 -12.53 6.52
N GLN A 117 -3.96 -12.75 7.82
CA GLN A 117 -4.61 -11.82 8.74
C GLN A 117 -3.63 -10.82 9.39
N TYR A 118 -2.33 -10.93 9.08
CA TYR A 118 -1.30 -10.09 9.67
C TYR A 118 -0.59 -9.25 8.61
N ASN A 119 -0.24 -8.03 9.00
CA ASN A 119 0.79 -7.23 8.34
C ASN A 119 2.13 -7.58 9.02
N VAL A 120 3.17 -7.81 8.22
CA VAL A 120 4.47 -8.26 8.70
C VAL A 120 5.48 -7.13 8.56
N PHE A 121 6.02 -6.68 9.68
CA PHE A 121 7.03 -5.63 9.73
C PHE A 121 8.37 -6.18 10.18
N VAL A 122 9.45 -5.51 9.77
CA VAL A 122 10.80 -5.74 10.25
C VAL A 122 11.37 -4.42 10.75
N ILE A 123 11.96 -4.41 11.94
CA ILE A 123 12.85 -3.32 12.36
C ILE A 123 14.27 -3.89 12.37
N ALA A 124 15.16 -3.30 11.58
CA ALA A 124 16.52 -3.79 11.37
C ALA A 124 17.57 -2.71 11.67
N LEU A 125 18.71 -3.15 12.20
CA LEU A 125 19.90 -2.36 12.44
C LEU A 125 21.09 -2.99 11.71
N ASN A 126 21.87 -2.17 11.00
CA ASN A 126 23.10 -2.64 10.38
C ASN A 126 24.15 -2.92 11.47
N LYS A 127 24.77 -4.10 11.43
CA LYS A 127 25.82 -4.50 12.37
C LYS A 127 27.03 -3.57 12.36
N SER A 128 27.30 -2.88 11.24
CA SER A 128 28.36 -1.87 11.18
C SER A 128 28.10 -0.67 12.10
N MET A 129 26.86 -0.48 12.55
CA MET A 129 26.44 0.58 13.46
C MET A 129 26.34 0.10 14.92
N ILE A 130 26.92 -1.06 15.23
CA ILE A 130 26.95 -1.62 16.57
C ILE A 130 28.37 -1.50 17.11
N LYS A 131 28.49 -0.96 18.32
CA LYS A 131 29.72 -0.96 19.11
C LYS A 131 29.67 -2.12 20.08
N MET A 132 30.63 -3.04 19.97
CA MET A 132 30.84 -4.03 21.02
C MET A 132 31.36 -3.32 22.27
N THR A 133 30.66 -3.51 23.39
CA THR A 133 31.05 -2.96 24.69
C THR A 133 31.81 -4.01 25.50
N THR A 134 31.48 -5.29 25.32
CA THR A 134 32.20 -6.48 25.84
C THR A 134 32.03 -7.66 24.87
N THR A 135 32.48 -8.87 25.24
CA THR A 135 32.26 -10.09 24.42
C THR A 135 30.78 -10.46 24.25
N ASP A 136 29.92 -10.08 25.19
CA ASP A 136 28.51 -10.50 25.22
C ASP A 136 27.51 -9.32 25.18
N ASP A 137 27.98 -8.08 25.42
CA ASP A 137 27.14 -6.89 25.32
C ASP A 137 27.51 -6.04 24.11
N PHE A 138 26.47 -5.59 23.41
CA PHE A 138 26.58 -4.65 22.31
C PHE A 138 25.64 -3.48 22.50
N SER A 139 26.07 -2.31 22.04
CA SER A 139 25.26 -1.09 22.05
C SER A 139 25.22 -0.51 20.63
N PRO A 140 24.07 0.02 20.18
CA PRO A 140 24.02 0.80 18.97
C PRO A 140 24.94 2.03 19.08
N ASP A 141 25.69 2.35 18.02
CA ASP A 141 26.45 3.61 17.95
C ASP A 141 25.50 4.80 18.06
N THR A 142 25.92 5.90 18.67
CA THR A 142 25.19 7.16 18.76
C THR A 142 24.55 7.67 17.46
N ASN A 143 25.10 7.30 16.30
CA ASN A 143 24.56 7.62 14.97
C ASN A 143 23.81 6.45 14.28
N ALA A 144 23.50 5.39 15.03
CA ALA A 144 22.79 4.23 14.53
C ALA A 144 21.39 4.60 14.06
N VAL A 145 21.03 4.08 12.88
CA VAL A 145 19.72 4.27 12.28
C VAL A 145 19.06 2.92 12.11
N TYR A 146 17.91 2.76 12.75
CA TYR A 146 17.01 1.64 12.56
C TYR A 146 16.16 1.87 11.32
N LYS A 147 16.03 0.84 10.51
CA LYS A 147 15.19 0.84 9.30
C LYS A 147 13.99 -0.07 9.51
N THR A 148 12.82 0.43 9.15
CA THR A 148 11.58 -0.33 9.24
C THR A 148 11.11 -0.74 7.86
N TYR A 149 10.84 -2.02 7.67
CA TYR A 149 10.35 -2.60 6.42
C TYR A 149 8.96 -3.20 6.61
N LEU A 150 8.14 -3.14 5.57
CA LEU A 150 6.84 -3.80 5.49
C LEU A 150 6.87 -4.86 4.39
N GLN A 151 6.38 -6.06 4.68
CA GLN A 151 6.22 -7.11 3.69
C GLN A 151 4.93 -6.91 2.87
N THR A 152 5.06 -6.79 1.55
CA THR A 152 3.92 -6.75 0.62
C THR A 152 4.17 -7.69 -0.54
N ASN A 153 3.27 -8.64 -0.79
CA ASN A 153 3.37 -9.62 -1.89
C ASN A 153 4.72 -10.38 -1.96
N GLY A 154 5.35 -10.62 -0.80
CA GLY A 154 6.65 -11.30 -0.71
C GLY A 154 7.87 -10.39 -0.83
N GLU A 155 7.67 -9.09 -1.10
CA GLU A 155 8.74 -8.09 -1.19
C GLU A 155 8.82 -7.24 0.09
N TRP A 156 10.02 -6.78 0.43
CA TRP A 156 10.29 -5.94 1.58
C TRP A 156 10.54 -4.49 1.15
N THR A 157 9.70 -3.57 1.59
CA THR A 157 9.81 -2.14 1.28
C THR A 157 10.15 -1.37 2.54
N GLU A 158 11.18 -0.50 2.49
CA GLU A 158 11.49 0.42 3.59
C GLU A 158 10.37 1.47 3.71
N VAL A 159 9.75 1.57 4.89
CA VAL A 159 8.57 2.41 5.13
C VAL A 159 8.81 3.52 6.15
N ASP A 160 9.85 3.39 6.99
CA ASP A 160 10.29 4.45 7.90
C ASP A 160 11.72 4.17 8.41
N SER A 161 12.33 5.17 9.05
CA SER A 161 13.62 5.01 9.75
C SER A 161 13.72 5.96 10.94
N PHE A 162 14.43 5.55 11.99
CA PHE A 162 14.63 6.36 13.19
C PHE A 162 16.02 6.16 13.80
N ASP A 163 16.54 7.20 14.43
CA ASP A 163 17.76 7.13 15.24
C ASP A 163 17.44 6.74 16.69
N ILE A 164 18.48 6.52 17.49
CA ILE A 164 18.35 6.10 18.89
C ILE A 164 17.49 7.09 19.69
N GLN A 165 17.64 8.40 19.47
CA GLN A 165 16.91 9.42 20.24
C GLN A 165 15.41 9.40 19.94
N ARG A 166 15.04 8.94 18.74
CA ARG A 166 13.66 8.80 18.27
C ARG A 166 13.14 7.36 18.35
N THR A 167 13.80 6.48 19.12
CA THR A 167 13.33 5.11 19.33
C THR A 167 11.89 5.11 19.85
N PRO A 168 10.96 4.40 19.19
CA PRO A 168 9.58 4.31 19.66
C PRO A 168 9.48 3.73 21.06
N LYS A 169 8.72 4.40 21.94
CA LYS A 169 8.43 3.88 23.29
C LYS A 169 7.38 2.76 23.29
N ASN A 170 6.56 2.69 22.24
CA ASN A 170 5.55 1.67 22.05
C ASN A 170 5.59 1.22 20.58
N THR A 171 6.06 0.01 20.37
CA THR A 171 6.28 -0.61 19.06
C THR A 171 4.96 -0.79 18.33
N SER A 172 3.92 -1.26 19.03
CA SER A 172 2.60 -1.46 18.43
C SER A 172 2.00 -0.18 17.87
N ALA A 173 2.00 0.91 18.64
CA ALA A 173 1.50 2.20 18.21
C ALA A 173 2.30 2.76 17.04
N TYR A 174 3.63 2.61 17.09
CA TYR A 174 4.50 3.00 15.99
C TYR A 174 4.18 2.26 14.70
N LEU A 175 4.15 0.93 14.71
CA LEU A 175 3.87 0.12 13.52
C LEU A 175 2.45 0.35 12.99
N MET A 176 1.46 0.54 13.87
CA MET A 176 0.10 0.93 13.44
C MET A 176 0.09 2.30 12.77
N SER A 177 0.83 3.29 13.28
CA SER A 177 0.94 4.59 12.60
C SER A 177 1.59 4.49 11.22
N LEU A 178 2.47 3.51 11.00
CA LEU A 178 3.03 3.23 9.69
C LEU A 178 2.01 2.61 8.76
N LEU A 179 1.08 1.79 9.27
CA LEU A 179 -0.07 1.34 8.47
C LEU A 179 -0.92 2.53 8.05
N ASP A 180 -1.17 3.50 8.92
CA ASP A 180 -1.91 4.72 8.54
C ASP A 180 -1.14 5.57 7.52
N LYS A 181 0.19 5.67 7.64
CA LYS A 181 1.06 6.37 6.67
C LYS A 181 1.22 5.64 5.34
N THR A 182 1.25 4.30 5.33
CA THR A 182 1.38 3.46 4.12
C THR A 182 0.02 3.19 3.47
N ASN A 183 -1.06 3.32 4.25
CA ASN A 183 -2.41 3.65 3.81
C ASN A 183 -2.53 5.12 3.40
N LYS A 184 -1.46 5.82 3.00
CA LYS A 184 -1.60 7.02 2.15
C LYS A 184 -2.11 6.71 0.73
N ASN A 185 -2.65 5.50 0.53
CA ASN A 185 -3.67 5.20 -0.47
C ASN A 185 -5.11 5.53 0.00
N ASP A 186 -5.33 5.83 1.28
CA ASP A 186 -6.58 6.28 1.93
C ASP A 186 -6.51 7.77 2.30
N SER A 187 -5.76 8.57 1.54
CA SER A 187 -6.05 10.00 1.55
C SER A 187 -7.52 10.14 1.11
N PRO A 188 -8.40 10.86 1.84
CA PRO A 188 -9.77 11.06 1.38
C PRO A 188 -9.82 11.72 -0.02
N PHE A 189 -8.73 12.39 -0.41
CA PHE A 189 -8.53 12.95 -1.74
C PHE A 189 -8.25 11.91 -2.84
N LEU A 190 -8.03 10.64 -2.51
CA LEU A 190 -7.96 9.55 -3.50
C LEU A 190 -9.34 8.95 -3.80
N GLY A 191 -10.38 9.39 -3.10
CA GLY A 191 -11.74 8.90 -3.31
C GLY A 191 -11.96 7.49 -2.78
N ASP A 192 -13.09 6.89 -3.16
CA ASP A 192 -13.53 5.60 -2.65
C ASP A 192 -13.33 4.49 -3.68
N SER A 193 -12.57 3.47 -3.31
CA SER A 193 -12.28 2.30 -4.14
C SER A 193 -13.52 1.60 -4.71
N LEU A 194 -14.70 1.76 -4.10
CA LEU A 194 -15.96 1.22 -4.60
C LEU A 194 -16.29 1.75 -6.00
N VAL A 195 -15.88 2.98 -6.34
CA VAL A 195 -16.07 3.60 -7.66
C VAL A 195 -15.32 2.84 -8.76
N ALA A 196 -14.22 2.14 -8.43
CA ALA A 196 -13.47 1.32 -9.37
C ALA A 196 -14.01 -0.10 -9.54
N ASN A 197 -15.06 -0.48 -8.81
CA ASN A 197 -15.71 -1.77 -9.01
C ASN A 197 -16.38 -1.80 -10.40
N PRO A 198 -16.08 -2.78 -11.27
CA PRO A 198 -16.69 -2.87 -12.61
C PRO A 198 -18.23 -2.92 -12.59
N ASN A 199 -18.82 -3.39 -11.50
CA ASN A 199 -20.27 -3.47 -11.33
C ASN A 199 -20.87 -2.26 -10.62
N PHE A 200 -20.09 -1.24 -10.25
CA PHE A 200 -20.57 -0.11 -9.45
C PHE A 200 -21.76 0.59 -10.11
N SER A 201 -21.63 0.96 -11.39
CA SER A 201 -22.72 1.64 -12.11
C SER A 201 -23.99 0.79 -12.21
N SER A 202 -23.83 -0.51 -12.48
CA SER A 202 -24.96 -1.45 -12.49
C SER A 202 -25.59 -1.60 -11.10
N GLN A 203 -24.79 -1.60 -10.04
CA GLN A 203 -25.28 -1.64 -8.66
C GLN A 203 -26.04 -0.37 -8.29
N VAL A 204 -25.60 0.81 -8.72
CA VAL A 204 -26.36 2.05 -8.52
C VAL A 204 -27.71 1.94 -9.21
N ASN A 205 -27.71 1.61 -10.50
CA ASN A 205 -28.93 1.50 -11.32
C ASN A 205 -29.93 0.45 -10.81
N THR A 206 -29.48 -0.55 -10.04
CA THR A 206 -30.33 -1.64 -9.55
C THR A 206 -30.66 -1.56 -8.06
N SER A 207 -29.96 -0.75 -7.26
CA SER A 207 -30.19 -0.66 -5.80
C SER A 207 -30.66 0.71 -5.31
N CYS A 208 -30.52 1.76 -6.13
CA CYS A 208 -30.80 3.13 -5.72
C CYS A 208 -32.14 3.65 -6.26
N ALA A 209 -33.13 2.77 -6.40
CA ALA A 209 -34.52 3.15 -6.66
C ALA A 209 -35.36 2.91 -5.38
N GLU A 210 -36.41 3.71 -5.20
CA GLU A 210 -37.30 3.59 -4.05
C GLU A 210 -37.86 2.15 -3.88
N GLY A 211 -37.85 1.66 -2.64
CA GLY A 211 -38.41 0.34 -2.31
C GLY A 211 -37.55 -0.87 -2.67
N VAL A 212 -36.38 -0.69 -3.32
CA VAL A 212 -35.53 -1.81 -3.79
C VAL A 212 -34.54 -2.32 -2.72
N GLY A 213 -34.35 -1.58 -1.62
CA GLY A 213 -33.49 -1.94 -0.49
C GLY A 213 -32.46 -0.85 -0.18
N GLU A 214 -31.31 -1.23 0.36
CA GLU A 214 -30.24 -0.29 0.70
C GLU A 214 -29.40 0.07 -0.55
N CYS A 215 -29.46 1.34 -0.97
CA CYS A 215 -28.72 1.87 -2.10
C CYS A 215 -27.20 1.74 -1.92
N VAL A 216 -26.49 1.27 -2.96
CA VAL A 216 -25.03 1.08 -2.91
C VAL A 216 -24.24 2.34 -2.55
N LEU A 217 -24.77 3.53 -2.85
CA LEU A 217 -24.12 4.81 -2.53
C LEU A 217 -23.94 5.01 -1.02
N VAL A 218 -24.77 4.42 -0.16
CA VAL A 218 -24.61 4.52 1.31
C VAL A 218 -23.40 3.74 1.82
N LYS A 219 -22.79 2.89 0.99
CA LYS A 219 -21.56 2.14 1.30
C LYS A 219 -20.29 2.92 0.98
N LEU A 220 -20.40 4.10 0.37
CA LEU A 220 -19.28 5.01 0.17
C LEU A 220 -18.80 5.52 1.54
N LYS A 221 -17.50 5.36 1.79
CA LYS A 221 -16.81 5.86 2.98
C LYS A 221 -16.44 7.34 2.84
N THR A 222 -16.21 7.77 1.60
CA THR A 222 -15.81 9.16 1.29
C THR A 222 -17.04 10.02 1.04
N ASN A 223 -17.22 11.08 1.84
CA ASN A 223 -18.18 12.15 1.56
C ASN A 223 -17.49 13.27 0.76
N TYR A 224 -17.54 13.16 -0.57
CA TYR A 224 -16.82 14.06 -1.48
C TYR A 224 -17.27 15.52 -1.36
N ASN A 225 -18.58 15.76 -1.26
CA ASN A 225 -19.09 17.12 -1.13
C ASN A 225 -18.57 17.78 0.17
N GLN A 226 -18.62 17.07 1.30
CA GLN A 226 -18.07 17.56 2.56
C GLN A 226 -16.55 17.79 2.49
N LEU A 227 -15.83 16.87 1.84
CA LEU A 227 -14.39 16.98 1.67
C LEU A 227 -14.01 18.29 0.98
N PHE A 228 -14.68 18.64 -0.13
CA PHE A 228 -14.29 19.81 -0.93
C PHE A 228 -14.99 21.11 -0.57
N SER A 229 -16.21 21.06 -0.02
CA SER A 229 -16.91 22.27 0.47
C SER A 229 -16.22 22.91 1.67
N SER A 230 -15.45 22.13 2.45
CA SER A 230 -14.66 22.64 3.58
C SER A 230 -13.39 23.41 3.19
N GLY A 231 -13.07 23.49 1.90
CA GLY A 231 -11.84 24.12 1.40
C GLY A 231 -10.58 23.28 1.64
N ALA A 232 -10.73 21.98 1.92
CA ALA A 232 -9.61 21.09 2.14
C ALA A 232 -8.71 21.00 0.89
N SER A 233 -7.40 21.03 1.10
CA SER A 233 -6.39 20.91 0.05
C SER A 233 -5.38 19.84 0.44
N ALA A 234 -4.94 19.06 -0.56
CA ALA A 234 -3.85 18.12 -0.40
C ALA A 234 -2.91 18.16 -1.60
N VAL A 235 -1.64 17.90 -1.30
CA VAL A 235 -0.61 17.57 -2.28
C VAL A 235 -0.16 16.15 -1.99
N LEU A 236 -0.36 15.25 -2.95
CA LEU A 236 0.04 13.85 -2.87
C LEU A 236 1.27 13.64 -3.72
N ASN A 237 2.34 13.11 -3.13
CA ASN A 237 3.52 12.72 -3.91
C ASN A 237 3.23 11.35 -4.54
N ILE A 238 3.36 11.26 -5.86
CA ILE A 238 3.28 9.98 -6.59
C ILE A 238 4.63 9.28 -6.52
N ASP A 239 5.70 10.03 -6.81
CA ASP A 239 7.09 9.60 -6.71
C ASP A 239 7.99 10.79 -6.33
N ALA A 240 9.31 10.66 -6.46
CA ALA A 240 10.26 11.73 -6.15
C ALA A 240 10.11 12.99 -7.03
N THR A 241 9.52 12.85 -8.21
CA THR A 241 9.39 13.89 -9.25
C THR A 241 7.96 14.35 -9.48
N HIS A 242 6.96 13.50 -9.25
CA HIS A 242 5.56 13.72 -9.61
C HIS A 242 4.67 13.95 -8.40
N LYS A 243 3.73 14.89 -8.55
CA LYS A 243 2.76 15.26 -7.50
C LYS A 243 1.36 15.41 -8.08
N LEU A 244 0.36 15.09 -7.27
CA LEU A 244 -1.06 15.43 -7.50
C LEU A 244 -1.47 16.52 -6.53
N GLN A 245 -2.12 17.55 -7.05
CA GLN A 245 -2.76 18.59 -6.25
C GLN A 245 -4.22 18.73 -6.66
N PHE A 246 -5.10 19.02 -5.70
CA PHE A 246 -6.51 19.23 -5.98
C PHE A 246 -6.85 20.72 -5.95
N LYS A 247 -7.50 21.19 -7.02
CA LYS A 247 -7.98 22.57 -7.13
C LYS A 247 -9.49 22.58 -7.20
N THR A 248 -10.11 23.17 -6.18
CA THR A 248 -11.56 23.26 -6.04
C THR A 248 -12.06 24.62 -6.54
N TYR A 249 -13.18 24.58 -7.26
CA TYR A 249 -14.01 25.73 -7.59
C TYR A 249 -15.38 25.47 -6.98
N HIS A 250 -15.86 26.39 -6.16
CA HIS A 250 -17.14 26.25 -5.48
C HIS A 250 -17.97 27.51 -5.69
N LYS A 251 -19.19 27.34 -6.16
CA LYS A 251 -20.23 28.36 -6.27
C LYS A 251 -21.43 27.89 -5.45
N LYS A 252 -21.95 28.76 -4.60
CA LYS A 252 -23.17 28.53 -3.86
C LYS A 252 -23.96 29.82 -3.75
N ASP A 253 -25.21 29.78 -4.19
CA ASP A 253 -26.21 30.82 -3.98
C ASP A 253 -27.53 30.17 -3.52
N ASP A 254 -28.63 30.93 -3.51
CA ASP A 254 -29.92 30.46 -2.99
C ASP A 254 -30.56 29.36 -3.86
N VAL A 255 -30.14 29.23 -5.12
CA VAL A 255 -30.76 28.30 -6.09
C VAL A 255 -29.79 27.28 -6.67
N GLU A 256 -28.48 27.54 -6.63
CA GLU A 256 -27.44 26.73 -7.25
C GLU A 256 -26.32 26.39 -6.26
N ILE A 257 -25.95 25.11 -6.24
CA ILE A 257 -24.72 24.60 -5.62
C ILE A 257 -23.89 23.93 -6.71
N HIS A 258 -22.69 24.43 -6.96
CA HIS A 258 -21.77 23.86 -7.93
C HIS A 258 -20.36 23.75 -7.37
N THR A 259 -19.89 22.52 -7.19
CA THR A 259 -18.51 22.22 -6.81
C THR A 259 -17.83 21.49 -7.96
N LYS A 260 -16.66 21.97 -8.40
CA LYS A 260 -15.78 21.27 -9.35
C LYS A 260 -14.40 21.11 -8.74
N VAL A 261 -13.79 19.95 -8.90
CA VAL A 261 -12.43 19.69 -8.45
C VAL A 261 -11.61 19.12 -9.58
N TYR A 262 -10.49 19.78 -9.83
CA TYR A 262 -9.49 19.35 -10.80
C TYR A 262 -8.30 18.74 -10.08
N ALA A 263 -7.91 17.54 -10.50
CA ALA A 263 -6.65 16.94 -10.13
C ALA A 263 -5.56 17.47 -11.09
N LEU A 264 -4.56 18.13 -10.52
CA LEU A 264 -3.42 18.71 -11.22
C LEU A 264 -2.24 17.76 -11.09
N LEU A 265 -1.76 17.24 -12.21
CA LEU A 265 -0.52 16.48 -12.26
C LEU A 265 0.65 17.45 -12.47
N SER A 266 1.66 17.33 -11.62
CA SER A 266 2.88 18.13 -11.72
C SER A 266 4.11 17.23 -11.83
N ALA A 267 5.08 17.64 -12.63
CA ALA A 267 6.41 17.05 -12.69
C ALA A 267 7.44 18.12 -12.34
N ASN A 268 8.38 17.82 -11.44
CA ASN A 268 9.41 18.78 -10.98
C ASN A 268 8.81 20.13 -10.51
N ASN A 269 7.69 20.07 -9.79
CA ASN A 269 6.91 21.22 -9.30
C ASN A 269 6.27 22.12 -10.37
N GLN A 270 6.22 21.68 -11.64
CA GLN A 270 5.49 22.37 -12.69
C GLN A 270 4.25 21.56 -13.08
N VAL A 271 3.08 22.20 -13.09
CA VAL A 271 1.82 21.57 -13.54
C VAL A 271 1.96 21.24 -15.02
N SER A 272 1.73 19.97 -15.36
CA SER A 272 1.86 19.43 -16.72
C SER A 272 0.51 19.12 -17.35
N ASP A 273 -0.47 18.71 -16.54
CA ASP A 273 -1.80 18.35 -17.01
C ASP A 273 -2.83 18.45 -15.87
N SER A 274 -4.11 18.47 -16.22
CA SER A 274 -5.21 18.51 -15.26
C SER A 274 -6.44 17.78 -15.75
N ILE A 275 -7.18 17.14 -14.84
CA ILE A 275 -8.44 16.48 -15.15
C ILE A 275 -9.52 16.82 -14.12
N LEU A 276 -10.75 17.00 -14.57
CA LEU A 276 -11.92 17.10 -13.69
C LEU A 276 -12.15 15.71 -13.06
N CYS A 277 -11.95 15.59 -11.76
CA CYS A 277 -12.13 14.32 -11.05
C CYS A 277 -13.38 14.30 -10.19
N TYR A 278 -13.87 15.46 -9.73
CA TYR A 278 -15.11 15.54 -8.97
C TYR A 278 -15.95 16.71 -9.42
N GLU A 279 -17.25 16.51 -9.50
CA GLU A 279 -18.24 17.55 -9.76
C GLU A 279 -19.49 17.25 -8.95
N TYR A 280 -20.06 18.23 -8.28
CA TYR A 280 -21.40 18.16 -7.72
C TYR A 280 -22.16 19.39 -8.17
N TYR A 281 -23.30 19.18 -8.81
CA TYR A 281 -24.16 20.23 -9.30
C TYR A 281 -25.59 19.96 -8.85
N ASN A 282 -26.21 20.95 -8.21
CA ASN A 282 -27.61 20.94 -7.84
C ASN A 282 -28.22 22.31 -8.12
N ASN A 283 -29.34 22.33 -8.83
CA ASN A 283 -30.06 23.56 -9.14
C ASN A 283 -31.57 23.39 -8.92
N ALA A 284 -32.10 24.17 -7.98
CA ALA A 284 -33.50 24.10 -7.57
C ALA A 284 -34.46 24.56 -8.69
N ASN A 285 -34.04 25.47 -9.57
CA ASN A 285 -34.88 25.96 -10.66
C ASN A 285 -35.01 24.95 -11.80
N SER A 286 -33.96 24.17 -12.07
CA SER A 286 -33.98 23.15 -13.13
C SER A 286 -34.30 21.75 -12.62
N LEU A 287 -34.47 21.58 -11.29
CA LEU A 287 -34.65 20.29 -10.62
C LEU A 287 -33.58 19.28 -11.05
N SER A 288 -32.36 19.76 -11.30
CA SER A 288 -31.27 18.93 -11.82
C SER A 288 -30.23 18.73 -10.72
N CYS A 289 -29.92 17.48 -10.42
CA CYS A 289 -28.87 17.11 -9.48
C CYS A 289 -28.00 16.01 -10.09
N CYS A 290 -26.69 16.26 -10.18
CA CYS A 290 -25.72 15.30 -10.70
C CYS A 290 -24.40 15.36 -9.94
N GLU A 291 -23.69 14.24 -9.92
CA GLU A 291 -22.41 14.11 -9.24
C GLU A 291 -21.44 13.22 -10.02
N LEU A 292 -20.23 13.71 -10.27
CA LEU A 292 -19.12 12.92 -10.78
C LEU A 292 -18.28 12.43 -9.59
N LEU A 293 -18.31 11.13 -9.32
CA LEU A 293 -17.47 10.50 -8.31
C LEU A 293 -16.15 10.02 -8.91
N TYR A 294 -15.12 9.86 -8.08
CA TYR A 294 -13.85 9.30 -8.53
C TYR A 294 -13.15 8.39 -7.53
N TYR A 295 -12.23 7.59 -8.05
CA TYR A 295 -11.19 6.93 -7.28
C TYR A 295 -9.85 7.01 -8.01
N MET A 296 -8.77 7.30 -7.28
CA MET A 296 -7.40 7.29 -7.78
C MET A 296 -6.59 6.21 -7.08
N ASP A 297 -6.06 5.27 -7.86
CA ASP A 297 -5.06 4.34 -7.38
C ASP A 297 -3.68 4.77 -7.89
N ILE A 298 -2.91 5.42 -7.02
CA ILE A 298 -1.55 5.87 -7.33
C ILE A 298 -0.65 4.67 -7.69
N LYS A 299 -0.82 3.51 -7.05
CA LYS A 299 0.03 2.33 -7.29
C LYS A 299 -0.22 1.74 -8.67
N GLN A 300 -1.48 1.73 -9.11
CA GLN A 300 -1.83 1.29 -10.45
C GLN A 300 -1.67 2.39 -11.50
N ALA A 301 -1.41 3.63 -11.08
CA ALA A 301 -1.44 4.81 -11.91
C ALA A 301 -2.76 4.92 -12.70
N LYS A 302 -3.89 4.75 -12.00
CA LYS A 302 -5.24 4.75 -12.58
C LYS A 302 -6.17 5.72 -11.87
N LEU A 303 -7.12 6.26 -12.62
CA LEU A 303 -8.22 7.10 -12.17
C LEU A 303 -9.52 6.55 -12.77
N TRP A 304 -10.52 6.31 -11.93
CA TRP A 304 -11.87 5.95 -12.33
C TRP A 304 -12.79 7.12 -12.01
N THR A 305 -13.68 7.47 -12.94
CA THR A 305 -14.72 8.47 -12.69
C THR A 305 -16.08 7.96 -13.15
N VAL A 306 -17.12 8.13 -12.34
CA VAL A 306 -18.48 7.69 -12.63
C VAL A 306 -19.43 8.86 -12.49
N TRP A 307 -20.22 9.11 -13.52
CA TRP A 307 -21.24 10.16 -13.52
C TRP A 307 -22.55 9.62 -12.95
N LEU A 308 -23.13 10.33 -12.00
CA LEU A 308 -24.41 10.04 -11.35
C LEU A 308 -25.42 11.13 -11.70
N ASN A 309 -26.66 10.71 -11.96
CA ASN A 309 -27.81 11.60 -12.06
C ASN A 309 -28.82 11.21 -10.98
N TYR A 310 -29.28 12.19 -10.23
CA TYR A 310 -30.27 12.01 -9.17
C TYR A 310 -31.63 12.51 -9.65
N ASP A 311 -32.65 11.70 -9.37
CA ASP A 311 -34.06 12.04 -9.48
C ASP A 311 -34.67 12.01 -8.06
N VAL A 312 -35.90 12.46 -7.90
CA VAL A 312 -36.62 12.56 -6.61
C VAL A 312 -36.63 11.21 -5.88
N GLU A 313 -36.78 10.11 -6.61
CA GLU A 313 -36.97 8.77 -6.06
C GLU A 313 -35.86 7.78 -6.48
N SER A 314 -34.84 8.24 -7.23
CA SER A 314 -33.79 7.34 -7.70
C SER A 314 -32.45 7.98 -8.02
N ALA A 315 -31.41 7.15 -8.16
CA ALA A 315 -30.13 7.54 -8.75
C ALA A 315 -29.75 6.59 -9.89
N THR A 316 -29.20 7.16 -10.96
CA THR A 316 -28.63 6.41 -12.08
C THR A 316 -27.16 6.72 -12.26
N ALA A 317 -26.41 5.78 -12.81
CA ALA A 317 -24.98 5.88 -13.05
C ALA A 317 -24.63 5.51 -14.49
N GLU A 318 -23.76 6.31 -15.10
CA GLU A 318 -23.09 5.99 -16.36
C GLU A 318 -21.97 4.98 -16.16
N GLU A 319 -21.47 4.39 -17.25
CA GLU A 319 -20.28 3.56 -17.20
C GLU A 319 -19.07 4.34 -16.68
N ALA A 320 -18.21 3.66 -15.92
CA ALA A 320 -16.98 4.27 -15.43
C ALA A 320 -16.05 4.64 -16.60
N ASN A 321 -15.60 5.89 -16.62
CA ASN A 321 -14.44 6.27 -17.41
C ASN A 321 -13.18 5.90 -16.65
N VAL A 322 -12.23 5.26 -17.34
CA VAL A 322 -10.93 4.88 -16.77
C VAL A 322 -9.84 5.68 -17.45
N TYR A 323 -8.91 6.21 -16.66
CA TYR A 323 -7.77 6.97 -17.12
C TYR A 323 -6.49 6.38 -16.55
N THR A 324 -5.46 6.31 -17.39
CA THR A 324 -4.09 6.05 -16.95
C THR A 324 -3.40 7.38 -16.62
N ILE A 325 -2.73 7.43 -15.47
CA ILE A 325 -1.86 8.53 -15.04
C ILE A 325 -0.46 8.25 -15.63
N ASP A 326 -0.21 8.70 -16.85
CA ASP A 326 1.04 8.44 -17.55
C ASP A 326 2.14 9.38 -17.07
N LEU A 327 2.95 8.91 -16.11
CA LEU A 327 4.10 9.65 -15.55
C LEU A 327 5.28 9.78 -16.52
N LYS A 328 5.31 9.06 -17.65
CA LYS A 328 6.35 9.26 -18.67
C LYS A 328 6.06 10.47 -19.54
N THR A 329 4.78 10.71 -19.80
CA THR A 329 4.34 11.86 -20.62
C THR A 329 3.66 12.96 -19.81
N ASN A 330 3.57 12.78 -18.49
CA ASN A 330 3.00 13.69 -17.52
C ASN A 330 1.56 14.09 -17.84
N ARG A 331 0.74 13.10 -18.24
CA ARG A 331 -0.65 13.30 -18.70
C ARG A 331 -1.62 12.27 -18.18
N PHE A 332 -2.88 12.66 -18.05
CA PHE A 332 -4.00 11.74 -17.92
C PHE A 332 -4.44 11.25 -19.30
N ARG A 333 -4.55 9.94 -19.48
CA ARG A 333 -4.97 9.33 -20.75
C ARG A 333 -6.18 8.47 -20.54
N ARG A 334 -7.28 8.81 -21.20
CA ARG A 334 -8.48 7.97 -21.18
C ARG A 334 -8.19 6.63 -21.85
N GLU A 335 -8.68 5.56 -21.24
CA GLU A 335 -8.70 4.24 -21.85
C GLU A 335 -9.91 4.12 -22.77
N ASP A 336 -9.67 3.66 -24.00
CA ASP A 336 -10.74 3.40 -24.96
C ASP A 336 -11.49 2.13 -24.56
N ASN A 337 -12.78 2.25 -24.20
CA ASN A 337 -13.69 1.13 -23.93
C ASN A 337 -14.09 0.35 -25.21
N ARG A 338 -13.14 0.01 -26.10
CA ARG A 338 -13.42 -0.69 -27.38
C ARG A 338 -13.45 -2.21 -27.29
N ASN A 339 -13.81 -2.80 -26.15
CA ASN A 339 -13.83 -4.27 -26.00
C ASN A 339 -15.19 -4.90 -25.67
N VAL A 340 -16.31 -4.18 -25.81
CA VAL A 340 -17.66 -4.78 -25.57
C VAL A 340 -18.53 -4.90 -26.84
N GLN A 341 -18.16 -4.34 -27.99
CA GLN A 341 -18.99 -4.39 -29.21
C GLN A 341 -18.44 -5.17 -30.42
N SER A 342 -17.32 -5.91 -30.30
CA SER A 342 -16.76 -6.64 -31.46
C SER A 342 -17.15 -8.12 -31.55
N LYS A 343 -18.08 -8.63 -30.73
CA LYS A 343 -18.52 -10.04 -30.81
C LYS A 343 -19.86 -10.31 -31.51
N ASP A 344 -20.63 -9.28 -31.89
CA ASP A 344 -21.95 -9.47 -32.55
C ASP A 344 -22.03 -8.98 -34.01
N LYS A 345 -20.91 -8.99 -34.75
CA LYS A 345 -20.95 -8.87 -36.22
C LYS A 345 -20.06 -9.90 -36.91
N GLN A 346 -20.34 -11.18 -36.67
CA GLN A 346 -20.15 -12.19 -37.72
C GLN A 346 -21.46 -12.36 -38.47
N ARG A 347 -21.58 -11.58 -39.55
CA ARG A 347 -22.59 -11.73 -40.58
C ARG A 347 -22.21 -12.96 -41.41
N PRO A 348 -23.06 -13.99 -41.57
CA PRO A 348 -22.86 -14.96 -42.64
C PRO A 348 -23.15 -14.24 -43.95
N THR A 349 -22.12 -14.10 -44.77
CA THR A 349 -22.25 -13.99 -46.22
C THR A 349 -23.05 -15.17 -46.72
N GLY A 350 -24.07 -14.90 -47.55
CA GLY A 350 -25.09 -15.86 -47.93
C GLY A 350 -24.62 -17.00 -48.83
N ASN A 351 -25.58 -17.84 -49.21
CA ASN A 351 -25.65 -18.40 -50.54
C ASN A 351 -27.12 -18.60 -50.90
N ASP A 352 -27.46 -18.06 -52.06
CA ASP A 352 -28.62 -18.41 -52.87
C ASP A 352 -28.54 -19.90 -53.25
N HIS A 353 -29.66 -20.62 -53.08
CA HIS A 353 -30.31 -21.47 -54.09
C HIS A 353 -31.65 -21.98 -53.57
#